data_AF-A0A6A4ZBR4-F1
#
_entry.id   AF-A0A6A4ZBR4-F1
#
_cell.length_a   1.000
_cell.length_b   1.000
_cell.length_c   1.000
_cell.angle_alpha   90.00
_cell.angle_beta   90.00
_cell.angle_gamma   90.00
#
_symmetry.space_group_name_H-M   'P 1'
#
loop_
_entity.id
_entity.type
_entity.pdbx_description
1 polymer ?
#
loop_
_entity_poly.entity_id
_entity_poly.type
_entity_poly.pdbx_seq_one_letter_code
_entity_poly.pdbx_strand_id
1 'polypeptide(L)'
;MTTSLTDTLRQWNLYEGAEGSLRRENALELVGDWVEHWAQAEATKRGLLIDGATTRLTQLRTFGSYRLGVHSPEADIDTLCLAPRHCSRLGFFTSFPSFLKQQSQVTASVHAIPDAYVPVIKLEVLGVAIDLLFVTLDVASVPEDIDVLDTNTLTDVDEPGVRVPRPKLERVSCGRDDSAAGAQYRPVPAHVGSRQALGARTPPKLIPMRGIYSNVLGFLGGVNWAILVARVCQLYPHSLAGTLLTKFFRVYHQWIWPNPILLNNVMDDDADQLLGLTSWNPKVYPRDRLHLMPIITPAYPAMNSSYNVMDSTLRLMQAESD
;
A
#
# COMPACT_ATOMS: atom_id res chain seq x y z
N MET A 1 -5.74 -18.57 -23.90
CA MET A 1 -4.70 -18.10 -22.95
C MET A 1 -5.29 -17.64 -21.62
N THR A 2 -6.22 -16.69 -21.57
CA THR A 2 -6.74 -16.15 -20.29
C THR A 2 -7.39 -17.22 -19.39
N THR A 3 -8.24 -18.09 -19.92
CA THR A 3 -8.88 -19.15 -19.11
C THR A 3 -7.86 -20.14 -18.54
N SER A 4 -6.93 -20.60 -19.38
CA SER A 4 -5.85 -21.50 -18.95
C SER A 4 -4.94 -20.85 -17.91
N LEU A 5 -4.67 -19.55 -18.02
CA LEU A 5 -3.94 -18.80 -17.00
C LEU A 5 -4.68 -18.81 -15.66
N THR A 6 -5.98 -18.51 -15.66
CA THR A 6 -6.81 -18.54 -14.44
C THR A 6 -6.84 -19.93 -13.80
N ASP A 7 -6.93 -20.99 -14.61
CA ASP A 7 -6.94 -22.37 -14.11
C ASP A 7 -5.59 -22.76 -13.48
N THR A 8 -4.47 -22.38 -14.09
CA THR A 8 -3.14 -22.57 -13.50
C THR A 8 -2.98 -21.79 -12.20
N LEU A 9 -3.46 -20.54 -12.15
CA LEU A 9 -3.40 -19.72 -10.93
C LEU A 9 -4.23 -20.33 -9.78
N ARG A 10 -5.39 -20.93 -10.09
CA ARG A 10 -6.19 -21.68 -9.13
C ARG A 10 -5.48 -22.94 -8.64
N GLN A 11 -4.87 -23.71 -9.54
CA GLN A 11 -4.08 -24.90 -9.17
C GLN A 11 -2.92 -24.55 -8.23
N TRP A 12 -2.36 -23.36 -8.34
CA TRP A 12 -1.26 -22.90 -7.49
C TRP A 12 -1.72 -22.28 -6.15
N ASN A 13 -3.01 -22.35 -5.85
CA ASN A 13 -3.63 -21.84 -4.62
C ASN A 13 -3.35 -20.33 -4.40
N LEU A 14 -3.49 -19.54 -5.46
CA LEU A 14 -3.23 -18.10 -5.43
C LEU A 14 -4.49 -17.26 -5.21
N TYR A 15 -5.67 -17.88 -5.27
CA TYR A 15 -6.93 -17.22 -4.96
C TYR A 15 -7.34 -17.55 -3.53
N GLU A 16 -7.65 -16.51 -2.77
CA GLU A 16 -8.26 -16.63 -1.45
C GLU A 16 -9.61 -17.35 -1.56
N GLY A 17 -9.89 -18.23 -0.61
CA GLY A 17 -11.19 -18.88 -0.49
C GLY A 17 -12.26 -17.93 0.04
N ALA A 18 -13.54 -18.25 -0.16
CA ALA A 18 -14.63 -17.48 0.42
C ALA A 18 -14.57 -17.46 1.96
N GLU A 19 -14.20 -18.59 2.57
CA GLU A 19 -14.01 -18.70 4.02
C GLU A 19 -12.84 -17.86 4.52
N GLY A 20 -11.71 -17.86 3.81
CA GLY A 20 -10.54 -17.04 4.14
C GLY A 20 -10.84 -15.55 4.04
N SER A 21 -11.57 -15.15 2.99
CA SER A 21 -12.03 -13.76 2.79
C SER A 21 -12.91 -13.30 3.97
N LEU A 22 -13.91 -14.10 4.35
CA LEU A 22 -14.78 -13.80 5.49
C LEU A 22 -14.01 -13.73 6.80
N ARG A 23 -13.03 -14.62 7.01
CA ARG A 23 -12.18 -14.61 8.21
C ARG A 23 -11.35 -13.32 8.30
N ARG A 24 -10.81 -12.85 7.18
CA ARG A 24 -10.06 -11.58 7.09
C ARG A 24 -10.96 -10.37 7.36
N GLU A 25 -12.18 -10.37 6.84
CA GLU A 25 -13.18 -9.33 7.13
C GLU A 25 -13.51 -9.28 8.62
N ASN A 26 -13.83 -10.42 9.22
CA ASN A 26 -14.11 -10.51 10.67
C ASN A 26 -12.91 -10.07 11.52
N ALA A 27 -11.68 -10.43 11.12
CA ALA A 27 -10.47 -10.00 11.81
C ALA A 27 -10.29 -8.48 11.75
N LEU A 28 -10.55 -7.85 10.60
CA LEU A 28 -10.49 -6.40 10.44
C LEU A 28 -11.56 -5.66 11.24
N GLU A 29 -12.78 -6.20 11.31
CA GLU A 29 -13.85 -5.65 12.15
C GLU A 29 -13.45 -5.65 13.63
N LEU A 30 -12.93 -6.78 14.14
CA LEU A 30 -12.44 -6.89 15.52
C LEU A 30 -11.32 -5.89 15.82
N VAL A 31 -10.33 -5.78 14.93
CA VAL A 31 -9.24 -4.81 15.11
C VAL A 31 -9.79 -3.38 15.09
N GLY A 32 -10.79 -3.10 14.24
CA GLY A 32 -11.46 -1.80 14.20
C GLY A 32 -12.12 -1.45 15.53
N ASP A 33 -12.87 -2.38 16.10
CA ASP A 33 -13.54 -2.20 17.39
C ASP A 33 -12.55 -2.05 18.55
N TRP A 34 -11.44 -2.79 18.52
CA TRP A 34 -10.36 -2.67 19.51
C TRP A 34 -9.64 -1.34 19.46
N VAL A 35 -9.34 -0.84 18.27
CA VAL A 35 -8.73 0.48 18.07
C VAL A 35 -9.67 1.58 18.56
N GLU A 36 -10.96 1.47 18.24
CA GLU A 36 -11.98 2.42 18.68
C GLU A 36 -12.09 2.43 20.22
N HIS A 37 -12.15 1.25 20.85
CA HIS A 37 -12.18 1.12 22.30
C HIS A 37 -10.94 1.73 22.97
N TRP A 38 -9.76 1.47 22.39
CA TRP A 38 -8.51 2.06 22.87
C TRP A 38 -8.51 3.58 22.76
N ALA A 39 -8.99 4.15 21.64
CA ALA A 39 -9.09 5.60 21.45
C ALA A 39 -10.03 6.26 22.48
N GLN A 40 -11.18 5.64 22.74
CA GLN A 40 -12.12 6.10 23.79
C GLN A 40 -11.48 6.07 25.18
N ALA A 41 -10.70 5.04 25.49
CA ALA A 41 -9.95 4.96 26.74
C ALA A 41 -8.87 6.06 26.84
N GLU A 42 -8.16 6.35 25.75
CA GLU A 42 -7.17 7.44 25.68
C GLU A 42 -7.78 8.84 25.82
N ALA A 43 -8.99 9.06 25.30
CA ALA A 43 -9.76 10.28 25.51
C ALA A 43 -10.19 10.43 26.97
N THR A 44 -10.69 9.35 27.58
CA THR A 44 -11.13 9.32 28.98
C THR A 44 -9.98 9.65 29.94
N LYS A 45 -8.78 9.10 29.70
CA LYS A 45 -7.56 9.43 30.47
C LYS A 45 -7.20 10.92 30.45
N ARG A 46 -7.56 11.62 29.37
CA ARG A 46 -7.34 13.06 29.20
C ARG A 46 -8.52 13.92 29.67
N GLY A 47 -9.56 13.30 30.25
CA GLY A 47 -10.76 14.01 30.72
C GLY A 47 -11.63 14.58 29.60
N LEU A 48 -11.51 14.05 28.37
CA LEU A 48 -12.33 14.48 27.24
C LEU A 48 -13.71 13.82 27.30
N LEU A 49 -14.76 14.63 27.20
CA LEU A 49 -16.13 14.14 27.07
C LEU A 49 -16.38 13.78 25.60
N ILE A 50 -16.53 12.48 25.32
CA ILE A 50 -16.95 11.99 24.01
C ILE A 50 -18.47 11.84 24.04
N ASP A 51 -19.16 12.42 23.07
CA ASP A 51 -20.61 12.25 22.94
C ASP A 51 -20.91 10.80 22.51
N GLY A 52 -21.27 9.98 23.50
CA GLY A 52 -20.98 8.55 23.54
C GLY A 52 -21.84 7.62 22.69
N ALA A 53 -22.51 8.08 21.63
CA ALA A 53 -23.49 7.26 20.92
C ALA A 53 -23.32 7.11 19.41
N THR A 54 -22.55 7.97 18.72
CA THR A 54 -22.56 7.93 17.23
C THR A 54 -21.27 8.28 16.51
N THR A 55 -20.27 8.89 17.16
CA THR A 55 -19.07 9.33 16.44
C THR A 55 -17.96 8.31 16.60
N ARG A 56 -17.65 7.55 15.54
CA ARG A 56 -16.40 6.78 15.48
C ARG A 56 -15.23 7.75 15.54
N LEU A 57 -14.32 7.52 16.49
CA LEU A 57 -13.13 8.34 16.66
C LEU A 57 -12.06 7.98 15.65
N THR A 58 -12.00 6.70 15.26
CA THR A 58 -10.91 6.13 14.48
C THR A 58 -11.36 5.53 13.16
N GLN A 59 -10.41 5.33 12.25
CA GLN A 59 -10.66 4.64 10.99
C GLN A 59 -9.50 3.72 10.62
N LEU A 60 -9.83 2.49 10.22
CA LEU A 60 -8.86 1.57 9.62
C LEU A 60 -8.89 1.64 8.10
N ARG A 61 -7.72 1.69 7.49
CA ARG A 61 -7.53 1.69 6.04
C ARG A 61 -6.57 0.56 5.66
N THR A 62 -7.02 -0.38 4.85
CA THR A 62 -6.14 -1.43 4.33
C THR A 62 -5.36 -0.92 3.12
N PHE A 63 -4.14 -1.38 2.97
CA PHE A 63 -3.31 -1.12 1.80
C PHE A 63 -2.60 -2.40 1.36
N GLY A 64 -1.59 -2.29 0.49
CA GLY A 64 -0.80 -3.42 0.06
C GLY A 64 -1.58 -4.45 -0.77
N SER A 65 -1.13 -5.71 -0.72
CA SER A 65 -1.63 -6.79 -1.57
C SER A 65 -3.10 -7.13 -1.29
N TYR A 66 -3.53 -7.02 -0.03
CA TYR A 66 -4.91 -7.28 0.39
C TYR A 66 -5.88 -6.30 -0.26
N ARG A 67 -5.61 -4.99 -0.14
CA ARG A 67 -6.44 -3.92 -0.72
C ARG A 67 -6.55 -4.00 -2.25
N LEU A 68 -5.49 -4.47 -2.91
CA LEU A 68 -5.49 -4.68 -4.36
C LEU A 68 -6.26 -5.93 -4.81
N GLY A 69 -6.62 -6.83 -3.88
CA GLY A 69 -7.28 -8.10 -4.21
C GLY A 69 -6.35 -9.11 -4.89
N VAL A 70 -5.03 -9.02 -4.63
CA VAL A 70 -4.01 -9.90 -5.23
C VAL A 70 -3.24 -10.72 -4.17
N HIS A 71 -3.75 -10.74 -2.95
CA HIS A 71 -3.16 -11.45 -1.82
C HIS A 71 -3.34 -12.97 -1.97
N SER A 72 -2.34 -13.72 -1.49
CA SER A 72 -2.44 -15.18 -1.34
C SER A 72 -3.07 -15.54 0.01
N PRO A 73 -3.57 -16.78 0.20
CA PRO A 73 -4.14 -17.25 1.46
C PRO A 73 -3.25 -17.06 2.70
N GLU A 74 -1.93 -17.10 2.53
CA GLU A 74 -0.94 -16.93 3.61
C GLU A 74 -0.46 -15.48 3.79
N ALA A 75 -0.92 -14.55 2.95
CA ALA A 75 -0.46 -13.17 3.02
C ALA A 75 -0.99 -12.46 4.28
N ASP A 76 -0.22 -11.50 4.77
CA ASP A 76 -0.61 -10.56 5.80
C ASP A 76 -1.58 -9.49 5.28
N ILE A 77 -2.22 -8.77 6.21
CA ILE A 77 -3.02 -7.58 5.91
C ILE A 77 -2.30 -6.34 6.42
N ASP A 78 -1.79 -5.55 5.47
CA ASP A 78 -1.28 -4.22 5.75
C ASP A 78 -2.44 -3.26 6.09
N THR A 79 -2.43 -2.71 7.30
CA THR A 79 -3.50 -1.87 7.83
C THR A 79 -2.94 -0.58 8.44
N LEU A 80 -3.52 0.55 8.08
CA LEU A 80 -3.22 1.86 8.64
C LEU A 80 -4.36 2.28 9.58
N CYS A 81 -4.03 2.53 10.83
CA CYS A 81 -4.90 3.13 11.82
C CYS A 81 -4.77 4.66 11.78
N LEU A 82 -5.87 5.33 11.49
CA LEU A 82 -6.04 6.77 11.60
C LEU A 82 -6.73 7.07 12.93
N ALA A 83 -6.09 7.88 13.76
CA ALA A 83 -6.59 8.24 15.06
C ALA A 83 -6.57 9.77 15.29
N PRO A 84 -7.46 10.31 16.14
CA PRO A 84 -7.55 11.74 16.43
C PRO A 84 -6.39 12.23 17.30
N ARG A 85 -6.24 13.55 17.45
CA ARG A 85 -5.08 14.22 18.08
C ARG A 85 -4.80 13.78 19.52
N HIS A 86 -5.82 13.29 20.22
CA HIS A 86 -5.67 12.82 21.59
C HIS A 86 -5.11 11.39 21.65
N CYS A 87 -5.04 10.65 20.56
CA CYS A 87 -4.39 9.35 20.51
C CYS A 87 -2.92 9.54 20.13
N SER A 88 -2.02 9.32 21.10
CA SER A 88 -0.57 9.48 20.88
C SER A 88 0.09 8.19 20.39
N ARG A 89 1.15 8.32 19.59
CA ARG A 89 2.02 7.23 19.15
C ARG A 89 2.59 6.44 20.32
N LEU A 90 3.04 7.13 21.37
CA LEU A 90 3.54 6.47 22.59
C LEU A 90 2.48 5.56 23.21
N GLY A 91 1.25 6.04 23.37
CA GLY A 91 0.12 5.24 23.82
C GLY A 91 -0.13 4.03 22.90
N PHE A 92 -0.11 4.24 21.59
CA PHE A 92 -0.32 3.19 20.60
C PHE A 92 0.73 2.08 20.70
N PHE A 93 2.00 2.38 20.96
CA PHE A 93 3.05 1.36 21.09
C PHE A 93 3.26 0.84 22.52
N THR A 94 2.55 1.36 23.52
CA THR A 94 2.71 0.94 24.93
C THR A 94 1.43 0.35 25.53
N SER A 95 0.32 1.09 25.53
CA SER A 95 -0.94 0.67 26.16
C SER A 95 -1.73 -0.27 25.26
N PHE A 96 -1.77 -0.01 23.95
CA PHE A 96 -2.54 -0.80 23.00
C PHE A 96 -2.06 -2.27 22.84
N PRO A 97 -0.74 -2.58 22.74
CA PRO A 97 -0.30 -3.97 22.66
C PRO A 97 -0.65 -4.76 23.91
N SER A 98 -0.65 -4.12 25.08
CA SER A 98 -1.05 -4.73 26.34
C SER A 98 -2.54 -5.04 26.38
N PHE A 99 -3.37 -4.21 25.76
CA PHE A 99 -4.81 -4.45 25.57
C PHE A 99 -5.09 -5.57 24.55
N LEU A 100 -4.36 -5.59 23.42
CA LEU A 100 -4.49 -6.62 22.39
C LEU A 100 -4.18 -8.02 22.95
N LYS A 101 -3.14 -8.14 23.78
CA LYS A 101 -2.76 -9.42 24.43
C LYS A 101 -3.83 -10.01 25.35
N GLN A 102 -4.85 -9.23 25.75
CA GLN A 102 -5.94 -9.69 26.61
C GLN A 102 -7.12 -10.26 25.81
N GLN A 103 -7.14 -10.08 24.49
CA GLN A 103 -8.23 -10.52 23.63
C GLN A 103 -8.07 -12.01 23.29
N SER A 104 -9.14 -12.78 23.44
CA SER A 104 -9.11 -14.24 23.19
C SER A 104 -8.98 -14.59 21.71
N GLN A 105 -9.30 -13.66 20.81
CA GLN A 105 -9.24 -13.82 19.36
C GLN A 105 -7.82 -13.60 18.81
N VAL A 106 -6.89 -13.07 19.61
CA VAL A 106 -5.48 -12.92 19.24
C VAL A 106 -4.80 -14.27 19.41
N THR A 107 -4.46 -14.90 18.29
CA THR A 107 -4.00 -16.30 18.22
C THR A 107 -2.50 -16.47 18.40
N ALA A 108 -1.71 -15.41 18.18
CA ALA A 108 -0.26 -15.41 18.34
C ALA A 108 0.23 -14.22 19.17
N SER A 109 1.54 -14.15 19.42
CA SER A 109 2.14 -13.05 20.18
C SER A 109 2.06 -11.72 19.43
N VAL A 110 1.62 -10.68 20.13
CA VAL A 110 1.63 -9.28 19.65
C VAL A 110 3.05 -8.71 19.75
N HIS A 111 3.58 -8.21 18.64
CA HIS A 111 4.92 -7.63 18.53
C HIS A 111 4.83 -6.15 18.14
N ALA A 112 5.15 -5.25 19.07
CA ALA A 112 5.28 -3.82 18.82
C ALA A 112 6.73 -3.49 18.42
N ILE A 113 6.91 -2.81 17.29
CA ILE A 113 8.24 -2.43 16.77
C ILE A 113 8.25 -0.90 16.57
N PRO A 114 8.44 -0.12 17.66
CA PRO A 114 8.38 1.35 17.62
C PRO A 114 9.60 2.00 16.91
N ASP A 115 10.74 1.32 16.87
CA ASP A 115 12.02 1.89 16.41
C ASP A 115 12.36 1.58 14.93
N ALA A 116 11.44 0.93 14.19
CA ALA A 116 11.65 0.65 12.77
C ALA A 116 11.53 1.91 11.90
N TYR A 117 12.07 1.86 10.67
CA TYR A 117 11.93 2.97 9.71
C TYR A 117 10.47 3.35 9.45
N VAL A 118 9.56 2.38 9.49
CA VAL A 118 8.11 2.58 9.58
C VAL A 118 7.63 1.77 10.77
N PRO A 119 7.31 2.41 11.91
CA PRO A 119 6.94 1.64 13.10
C PRO A 119 5.57 0.97 12.96
N VAL A 120 5.48 -0.25 13.49
CA VAL A 120 4.37 -1.18 13.22
C VAL A 120 4.11 -2.09 14.41
N ILE A 121 2.84 -2.45 14.62
CA ILE A 121 2.45 -3.57 15.49
C ILE A 121 2.08 -4.75 14.60
N LYS A 122 2.78 -5.87 14.77
CA LYS A 122 2.46 -7.14 14.12
C LYS A 122 1.64 -8.00 15.08
N LEU A 123 0.51 -8.52 14.62
CA LEU A 123 -0.35 -9.39 15.41
C LEU A 123 -1.03 -10.45 14.52
N GLU A 124 -1.54 -11.50 15.14
CA GLU A 124 -2.35 -12.51 14.47
C GLU A 124 -3.73 -12.57 15.13
N VAL A 125 -4.78 -12.36 14.34
CA VAL A 125 -6.18 -12.32 14.81
C VAL A 125 -6.97 -13.35 14.03
N LEU A 126 -7.61 -14.29 14.74
CA LEU A 126 -8.32 -15.42 14.11
C LEU A 126 -7.43 -16.19 13.10
N GLY A 127 -6.13 -16.32 13.35
CA GLY A 127 -5.21 -16.96 12.41
C GLY A 127 -4.81 -16.11 11.19
N VAL A 128 -5.16 -14.82 11.16
CA VAL A 128 -4.81 -13.87 10.10
C VAL A 128 -3.72 -12.93 10.60
N ALA A 129 -2.58 -12.92 9.91
CA ALA A 129 -1.51 -11.96 10.20
C ALA A 129 -1.89 -10.55 9.76
N ILE A 130 -1.72 -9.58 10.65
CA ILE A 130 -2.04 -8.16 10.43
C ILE A 130 -0.82 -7.32 10.82
N ASP A 131 -0.44 -6.43 9.91
CA ASP A 131 0.57 -5.38 10.14
C ASP A 131 -0.18 -4.07 10.36
N LEU A 132 -0.18 -3.56 11.60
CA LEU A 132 -0.93 -2.38 11.99
C LEU A 132 -0.01 -1.17 12.18
N LEU A 133 -0.13 -0.22 11.28
CA LEU A 133 0.56 1.06 11.28
C LEU A 133 -0.34 2.13 11.90
N PHE A 134 0.25 3.24 12.34
CA PHE A 134 -0.47 4.25 13.10
C PHE A 134 -0.07 5.67 12.72
N VAL A 135 -1.08 6.53 12.59
CA VAL A 135 -0.95 7.97 12.34
C VAL A 135 -1.95 8.72 13.22
N THR A 136 -1.44 9.76 13.88
CA THR A 136 -2.27 10.72 14.61
C THR A 136 -2.58 11.92 13.72
N LEU A 137 -3.86 12.26 13.61
CA LEU A 137 -4.35 13.39 12.82
C LEU A 137 -4.73 14.55 13.74
N ASP A 138 -4.53 15.79 13.30
CA ASP A 138 -4.92 16.99 14.07
C ASP A 138 -6.44 17.27 14.01
N VAL A 139 -7.24 16.27 14.35
CA VAL A 139 -8.70 16.32 14.39
C VAL A 139 -9.22 15.79 15.72
N ALA A 140 -10.44 16.18 16.10
CA ALA A 140 -11.08 15.70 17.32
C ALA A 140 -11.63 14.26 17.16
N SER A 141 -12.12 13.96 15.95
CA SER A 141 -12.56 12.64 15.48
C SER A 141 -12.18 12.51 14.00
N VAL A 142 -11.90 11.29 13.55
CA VAL A 142 -11.52 11.04 12.15
C VAL A 142 -12.77 11.09 11.25
N PRO A 143 -12.82 11.95 10.21
CA PRO A 143 -13.94 11.99 9.26
C PRO A 143 -14.06 10.68 8.45
N GLU A 144 -15.28 10.25 8.16
CA GLU A 144 -15.52 9.03 7.37
C GLU A 144 -14.97 9.14 5.94
N ASP A 145 -15.06 10.34 5.36
CA ASP A 145 -14.69 10.71 4.00
C ASP A 145 -13.26 11.23 3.87
N ILE A 146 -12.42 11.02 4.89
CA ILE A 146 -11.02 11.49 4.87
C ILE A 146 -10.25 10.95 3.66
N ASP A 147 -9.68 11.87 2.89
CA ASP A 147 -8.75 11.55 1.81
C ASP A 147 -7.34 11.37 2.38
N VAL A 148 -6.90 10.12 2.43
CA VAL A 148 -5.57 9.69 2.88
C VAL A 148 -4.49 10.00 1.82
N LEU A 149 -4.89 10.50 0.66
CA LEU A 149 -3.98 10.94 -0.40
C LEU A 149 -3.78 12.45 -0.41
N ASP A 150 -4.64 13.22 0.28
CA ASP A 150 -4.47 14.67 0.40
C ASP A 150 -3.18 14.97 1.19
N THR A 151 -2.42 15.92 0.67
CA THR A 151 -1.14 16.35 1.23
C THR A 151 -1.33 17.10 2.54
N ASN A 152 -2.46 17.78 2.72
CA ASN A 152 -2.76 18.61 3.89
C ASN A 152 -3.37 17.86 5.08
N THR A 153 -3.93 16.65 4.86
CA THR A 153 -4.66 15.91 5.90
C THR A 153 -3.76 15.01 6.76
N LEU A 154 -2.60 14.57 6.25
CA LEU A 154 -1.73 13.59 6.89
C LEU A 154 -0.43 14.17 7.44
N THR A 155 -0.54 15.15 8.34
CA THR A 155 0.58 15.56 9.21
C THR A 155 0.47 14.82 10.54
N ASP A 156 1.40 13.91 10.82
CA ASP A 156 1.52 13.29 12.15
C ASP A 156 1.91 14.38 13.15
N VAL A 157 1.02 14.66 14.10
CA VAL A 157 1.19 15.74 15.08
C VAL A 157 2.33 15.43 16.06
N ASP A 158 2.65 14.14 16.28
CA ASP A 158 3.63 13.71 17.28
C ASP A 158 5.08 13.85 16.80
N GLU A 159 5.35 13.77 15.48
CA GLU A 159 6.68 14.04 14.90
C GLU A 159 6.55 14.76 13.54
N PRO A 160 6.71 16.10 13.49
CA PRO A 160 6.81 16.83 12.23
C PRO A 160 8.12 16.44 11.51
N GLY A 161 8.06 15.36 10.73
CA GLY A 161 9.21 14.78 10.05
C GLY A 161 9.11 13.27 9.80
N VAL A 162 8.26 12.54 10.53
CA VAL A 162 8.01 11.13 10.23
C VAL A 162 7.22 11.04 8.94
N ARG A 163 7.81 10.35 7.96
CA ARG A 163 7.09 9.93 6.76
C ARG A 163 5.93 9.06 7.20
N VAL A 164 4.73 9.63 7.20
CA VAL A 164 3.50 8.85 7.17
C VAL A 164 3.66 7.84 6.03
N PRO A 165 3.53 6.53 6.28
CA PRO A 165 3.45 5.53 5.24
C PRO A 165 2.13 5.77 4.49
N ARG A 166 2.14 6.74 3.58
CA ARG A 166 1.01 7.00 2.69
C ARG A 166 0.75 5.71 1.93
N PRO A 167 -0.51 5.27 1.79
CA PRO A 167 -0.87 4.14 0.94
C PRO A 167 -0.41 4.43 -0.50
N LYS A 168 0.83 4.05 -0.84
CA LYS A 168 1.50 4.36 -2.12
C LYS A 168 0.73 3.82 -3.33
N LEU A 169 -0.23 2.93 -3.10
CA LEU A 169 -0.98 2.20 -4.12
C LEU A 169 -2.45 2.59 -4.27
N GLU A 170 -3.03 3.46 -3.44
CA GLU A 170 -4.46 3.79 -3.63
C GLU A 170 -4.70 4.51 -4.98
N ARG A 171 -3.68 5.20 -5.50
CA ARG A 171 -3.67 5.78 -6.87
C ARG A 171 -3.44 4.79 -8.03
N VAL A 172 -3.15 3.51 -7.77
CA VAL A 172 -2.91 2.54 -8.85
C VAL A 172 -4.20 2.19 -9.63
N SER A 173 -5.37 2.60 -9.14
CA SER A 173 -6.67 2.33 -9.77
C SER A 173 -7.28 3.49 -10.58
N CYS A 174 -6.60 4.64 -10.74
CA CYS A 174 -7.18 5.79 -11.44
C CYS A 174 -6.38 6.15 -12.70
N GLY A 175 -6.94 5.87 -13.87
CA GLY A 175 -6.58 6.54 -15.12
C GLY A 175 -7.14 7.96 -15.13
N ARG A 176 -6.46 8.89 -15.80
CA ARG A 176 -7.07 10.15 -16.25
C ARG A 176 -7.85 9.85 -17.53
N ASP A 177 -9.15 10.15 -17.54
CA ASP A 177 -9.87 10.39 -18.80
C ASP A 177 -9.66 11.87 -19.15
N ASP A 178 -8.87 12.13 -20.19
CA ASP A 178 -8.73 13.46 -20.77
C ASP A 178 -10.01 13.76 -21.58
N SER A 179 -10.98 14.37 -20.91
CA SER A 179 -12.15 14.99 -21.53
C SER A 179 -12.43 16.30 -20.79
N ALA A 180 -12.22 17.40 -21.49
CA ALA A 180 -12.33 18.75 -20.97
C ALA A 180 -13.73 19.05 -20.40
N ALA A 181 -13.86 19.08 -19.07
CA ALA A 181 -14.68 20.01 -18.26
C ALA A 181 -14.84 19.47 -16.82
N GLY A 182 -14.35 20.24 -15.84
CA GLY A 182 -14.70 20.05 -14.42
C GLY A 182 -13.74 19.14 -13.64
N ALA A 183 -12.92 19.76 -12.79
CA ALA A 183 -12.08 19.10 -11.81
C ALA A 183 -12.95 18.34 -10.78
N GLN A 184 -13.13 17.04 -10.99
CA GLN A 184 -13.68 16.12 -10.01
C GLN A 184 -13.01 14.76 -10.22
N TYR A 185 -12.23 14.30 -9.24
CA TYR A 185 -11.65 12.96 -9.23
C TYR A 185 -12.80 11.94 -9.14
N ARG A 186 -13.31 11.50 -10.29
CA ARG A 186 -14.22 10.35 -10.35
C ARG A 186 -13.42 9.05 -10.48
N PRO A 187 -13.81 7.98 -9.78
CA PRO A 187 -13.30 6.64 -10.05
C PRO A 187 -13.59 6.29 -11.51
N VAL A 188 -12.55 6.03 -12.29
CA VAL A 188 -12.71 5.38 -13.60
C VAL A 188 -13.45 4.06 -13.36
N PRO A 189 -14.52 3.74 -14.10
CA PRO A 189 -15.20 2.46 -13.95
C PRO A 189 -14.17 1.35 -14.17
N ALA A 190 -13.85 0.63 -13.09
CA ALA A 190 -13.06 -0.59 -13.17
C ALA A 190 -13.84 -1.58 -14.03
N HIS A 191 -13.57 -1.61 -15.34
CA HIS A 191 -13.99 -2.72 -16.17
C HIS A 191 -13.49 -3.99 -15.48
N VAL A 192 -14.35 -5.01 -15.40
CA VAL A 192 -14.09 -6.32 -14.78
C VAL A 192 -12.75 -6.93 -15.22
N GLY A 193 -12.24 -6.55 -16.40
CA GLY A 193 -10.91 -6.89 -16.90
C GLY A 193 -9.73 -6.29 -16.12
N SER A 194 -9.85 -5.16 -15.43
CA SER A 194 -8.78 -4.53 -14.64
C SER A 194 -8.49 -5.26 -13.34
N ARG A 195 -9.54 -5.66 -12.60
CA ARG A 195 -9.44 -6.52 -11.41
C ARG A 195 -9.05 -7.95 -11.77
N GLN A 196 -9.59 -8.50 -12.87
CA GLN A 196 -9.12 -9.80 -13.37
C GLN A 196 -7.70 -9.72 -13.92
N ALA A 197 -7.24 -8.59 -14.45
CA ALA A 197 -5.87 -8.46 -14.91
C ALA A 197 -4.89 -8.15 -13.77
N LEU A 198 -5.28 -7.42 -12.72
CA LEU A 198 -4.49 -7.33 -11.48
C LEU A 198 -4.45 -8.68 -10.75
N GLY A 199 -5.59 -9.36 -10.64
CA GLY A 199 -5.73 -10.71 -10.05
C GLY A 199 -5.30 -11.88 -10.94
N ALA A 200 -4.87 -11.64 -12.18
CA ALA A 200 -4.34 -12.68 -13.07
C ALA A 200 -2.92 -12.40 -13.57
N ARG A 201 -2.20 -11.40 -13.03
CA ARG A 201 -0.88 -11.03 -13.56
C ARG A 201 0.26 -11.51 -12.68
N THR A 202 1.10 -12.33 -13.31
CA THR A 202 2.38 -12.88 -12.82
C THR A 202 2.22 -13.51 -11.45
N PRO A 203 2.04 -14.84 -11.37
CA PRO A 203 1.73 -15.51 -10.13
C PRO A 203 2.64 -15.00 -9.01
N PRO A 204 2.11 -14.61 -7.84
CA PRO A 204 2.91 -14.32 -6.64
C PRO A 204 3.96 -15.41 -6.34
N LYS A 205 3.80 -16.61 -6.92
CA LYS A 205 4.78 -17.70 -6.94
C LYS A 205 5.79 -17.69 -8.11
N LEU A 206 5.50 -17.17 -9.31
CA LEU A 206 6.44 -17.22 -10.46
C LEU A 206 7.74 -16.45 -10.17
N ILE A 207 7.64 -15.35 -9.42
CA ILE A 207 8.73 -14.41 -9.16
C ILE A 207 9.61 -14.88 -8.00
N PRO A 208 9.06 -15.35 -6.86
CA PRO A 208 9.85 -16.07 -5.85
C PRO A 208 10.47 -17.37 -6.37
N MET A 209 9.80 -18.12 -7.26
CA MET A 209 10.38 -19.32 -7.88
C MET A 209 11.59 -19.03 -8.78
N ARG A 210 11.71 -17.80 -9.30
CA ARG A 210 12.85 -17.32 -10.10
C ARG A 210 13.89 -16.55 -9.28
N GLY A 211 13.68 -16.39 -7.97
CA GLY A 211 14.64 -15.75 -7.06
C GLY A 211 14.78 -14.22 -7.19
N ILE A 212 13.90 -13.56 -7.97
CA ILE A 212 13.97 -12.11 -8.24
C ILE A 212 12.95 -11.30 -7.42
N TYR A 213 12.50 -11.82 -6.26
CA TYR A 213 11.55 -11.16 -5.36
C TYR A 213 12.18 -10.88 -3.99
N SER A 214 12.75 -9.68 -3.80
CA SER A 214 13.18 -9.17 -2.49
C SER A 214 13.76 -7.75 -2.61
N ASN A 215 13.06 -6.75 -2.08
CA ASN A 215 13.58 -5.37 -2.06
C ASN A 215 14.84 -5.22 -1.19
N VAL A 216 15.00 -6.06 -0.16
CA VAL A 216 16.16 -6.03 0.74
C VAL A 216 17.42 -6.54 0.02
N LEU A 217 17.27 -7.52 -0.89
CA LEU A 217 18.37 -8.08 -1.67
C LEU A 217 18.66 -7.31 -2.97
N GLY A 218 17.99 -6.17 -3.19
CA GLY A 218 18.16 -5.36 -4.40
C GLY A 218 17.37 -5.84 -5.62
N PHE A 219 16.37 -6.71 -5.41
CA PHE A 219 15.36 -7.08 -6.40
C PHE A 219 14.05 -6.32 -6.19
N LEU A 220 13.02 -6.62 -6.97
CA LEU A 220 11.72 -5.92 -6.89
C LEU A 220 10.81 -6.53 -5.82
N GLY A 221 10.19 -5.67 -5.00
CA GLY A 221 9.11 -6.05 -4.09
C GLY A 221 7.71 -5.85 -4.69
N GLY A 222 6.67 -6.20 -3.94
CA GLY A 222 5.28 -6.15 -4.41
C GLY A 222 4.83 -4.79 -4.93
N VAL A 223 5.24 -3.69 -4.28
CA VAL A 223 4.94 -2.32 -4.72
C VAL A 223 5.55 -2.02 -6.09
N ASN A 224 6.80 -2.45 -6.32
CA ASN A 224 7.48 -2.24 -7.60
C ASN A 224 6.75 -2.99 -8.72
N TRP A 225 6.42 -4.27 -8.51
CA TRP A 225 5.68 -5.08 -9.48
C TRP A 225 4.30 -4.50 -9.78
N ALA A 226 3.58 -4.02 -8.76
CA ALA A 226 2.29 -3.38 -8.95
C ALA A 226 2.38 -2.12 -9.84
N ILE A 227 3.40 -1.27 -9.62
CA ILE A 227 3.63 -0.07 -10.43
C ILE A 227 3.95 -0.46 -11.88
N LEU A 228 4.83 -1.45 -12.10
CA LEU A 228 5.17 -1.91 -13.45
C LEU A 228 3.92 -2.46 -14.18
N VAL A 229 3.15 -3.30 -13.50
CA VAL A 229 1.90 -3.85 -14.03
C VAL A 229 0.90 -2.76 -14.37
N ALA A 230 0.74 -1.77 -13.50
CA ALA A 230 -0.15 -0.63 -13.70
C ALA A 230 0.25 0.20 -14.92
N ARG A 231 1.55 0.45 -15.11
CA ARG A 231 2.05 1.16 -16.30
C ARG A 231 1.69 0.43 -17.59
N VAL A 232 1.80 -0.90 -17.61
CA VAL A 232 1.39 -1.71 -18.76
C VAL A 232 -0.13 -1.68 -18.96
N CYS A 233 -0.93 -1.62 -17.89
CA CYS A 233 -2.38 -1.37 -18.02
C CYS A 233 -2.67 -0.04 -18.72
N GLN A 234 -1.97 1.03 -18.32
CA GLN A 234 -2.14 2.37 -18.91
C GLN A 234 -1.79 2.38 -20.41
N LEU A 235 -0.76 1.63 -20.82
CA LEU A 235 -0.36 1.52 -22.22
C LEU A 235 -1.32 0.67 -23.07
N TYR A 236 -2.05 -0.27 -22.45
CA TYR A 236 -2.93 -1.22 -23.15
C TYR A 236 -4.28 -1.40 -22.43
N PRO A 237 -5.13 -0.35 -22.35
CA PRO A 237 -6.32 -0.33 -21.49
C PRO A 237 -7.39 -1.37 -21.85
N HIS A 238 -7.48 -1.76 -23.12
CA HIS A 238 -8.50 -2.70 -23.61
C HIS A 238 -8.00 -4.15 -23.76
N SER A 239 -6.77 -4.45 -23.33
CA SER A 239 -6.22 -5.79 -23.47
C SER A 239 -6.73 -6.75 -22.38
N LEU A 240 -6.79 -8.04 -22.69
CA LEU A 240 -7.12 -9.10 -21.73
C LEU A 240 -5.88 -9.53 -20.94
N ALA A 241 -6.07 -10.14 -19.76
CA ALA A 241 -4.98 -10.45 -18.84
C ALA A 241 -3.84 -11.28 -19.46
N GLY A 242 -4.15 -12.31 -20.25
CA GLY A 242 -3.14 -13.10 -20.95
C GLY A 242 -2.32 -12.27 -21.95
N THR A 243 -2.96 -11.38 -22.69
CA THR A 243 -2.28 -10.45 -23.62
C THR A 243 -1.40 -9.46 -22.85
N LEU A 244 -1.88 -8.95 -21.72
CA LEU A 244 -1.14 -8.00 -20.88
C LEU A 244 0.12 -8.61 -20.29
N LEU A 245 0.09 -9.89 -19.94
CA LEU A 245 1.29 -10.62 -19.50
C LEU A 245 2.35 -10.66 -20.62
N THR A 246 1.96 -10.99 -21.85
CA THR A 246 2.90 -10.96 -22.99
C THR A 246 3.40 -9.54 -23.27
N LYS A 247 2.52 -8.53 -23.19
CA LYS A 247 2.93 -7.13 -23.35
C LYS A 247 3.86 -6.66 -22.24
N PHE A 248 3.68 -7.15 -21.01
CA PHE A 248 4.49 -6.80 -19.86
C PHE A 248 5.96 -7.13 -20.10
N PHE A 249 6.28 -8.39 -20.40
CA PHE A 249 7.66 -8.81 -20.67
C PHE A 249 8.24 -8.05 -21.87
N ARG A 250 7.46 -7.91 -22.95
CA ARG A 250 7.91 -7.17 -24.14
C ARG A 250 8.25 -5.71 -23.86
N VAL A 251 7.44 -5.01 -23.06
CA VAL A 251 7.67 -3.61 -22.71
C VAL A 251 8.95 -3.47 -21.88
N TYR A 252 9.14 -4.32 -20.88
CA TYR A 252 10.26 -4.20 -19.95
C TYR A 252 11.58 -4.76 -20.49
N HIS A 253 11.52 -5.74 -21.39
CA HIS A 253 12.67 -6.18 -22.18
C HIS A 253 13.20 -5.04 -23.06
N GLN A 254 12.31 -4.27 -23.69
CA GLN A 254 12.68 -3.14 -24.55
C GLN A 254 12.88 -1.82 -23.79
N TRP A 255 12.70 -1.81 -22.48
CA TRP A 255 12.78 -0.58 -21.70
C TRP A 255 14.22 -0.11 -21.55
N ILE A 256 14.48 1.14 -21.94
CA ILE A 256 15.81 1.75 -21.85
C ILE A 256 16.00 2.31 -20.44
N TRP A 257 16.63 1.54 -19.56
CA TRP A 257 17.06 2.02 -18.25
C TRP A 257 18.24 3.01 -18.38
N PRO A 258 18.36 4.04 -17.51
CA PRO A 258 17.60 4.30 -16.27
C PRO A 258 16.38 5.23 -16.47
N ASN A 259 15.68 5.21 -17.61
CA ASN A 259 14.46 6.02 -17.74
C ASN A 259 13.41 5.61 -16.70
N PRO A 260 12.82 6.56 -15.95
CA PRO A 260 11.94 6.24 -14.85
C PRO A 260 10.57 5.74 -15.30
N ILE A 261 10.03 4.81 -14.53
CA ILE A 261 8.62 4.42 -14.64
C ILE A 261 7.78 5.36 -13.77
N LEU A 262 6.90 6.10 -14.43
CA LEU A 262 5.95 7.04 -13.82
C LEU A 262 4.52 6.61 -14.16
N LEU A 263 3.61 6.63 -13.17
CA LEU A 263 2.17 6.40 -13.40
C LEU A 263 1.40 7.70 -13.62
N ASN A 264 1.93 8.82 -13.12
CA ASN A 264 1.35 10.16 -13.15
C ASN A 264 2.48 11.21 -13.09
N ASN A 265 2.14 12.47 -13.39
CA ASN A 265 3.09 13.58 -13.46
C ASN A 265 3.33 14.22 -12.07
N VAL A 266 3.74 13.44 -11.07
CA VAL A 266 3.96 13.93 -9.68
C VAL A 266 5.16 14.89 -9.55
N MET A 267 5.89 15.13 -10.64
CA MET A 267 7.10 15.95 -10.63
C MET A 267 6.84 17.43 -10.88
N ASP A 268 5.64 17.79 -11.35
CA ASP A 268 5.30 19.14 -11.84
C ASP A 268 4.20 19.83 -11.01
N ASP A 269 3.72 19.22 -9.92
CA ASP A 269 2.67 19.83 -9.07
C ASP A 269 3.31 20.83 -8.07
N ASP A 270 3.26 22.12 -8.40
CA ASP A 270 3.75 23.23 -7.56
C ASP A 270 3.06 23.30 -6.18
N ALA A 271 1.85 22.76 -6.06
CA ALA A 271 1.08 22.72 -4.82
C ALA A 271 1.77 21.90 -3.71
N ASP A 272 2.59 20.93 -4.08
CA ASP A 272 3.21 20.00 -3.14
C ASP A 272 4.53 20.55 -2.53
N GLN A 273 5.05 21.69 -2.99
CA GLN A 273 6.21 22.35 -2.38
C GLN A 273 5.92 22.92 -0.97
N LEU A 274 4.64 23.06 -0.59
CA LEU A 274 4.22 23.64 0.70
C LEU A 274 4.71 22.84 1.92
N LEU A 275 4.97 21.54 1.78
CA LEU A 275 5.33 20.65 2.89
C LEU A 275 6.85 20.54 3.13
N GLY A 276 7.69 21.16 2.29
CA GLY A 276 9.15 21.09 2.42
C GLY A 276 9.74 19.68 2.27
N LEU A 277 8.97 18.70 1.78
CA LEU A 277 9.42 17.32 1.60
C LEU A 277 10.11 17.15 0.24
N THR A 278 11.23 16.40 0.22
CA THR A 278 11.98 16.16 -1.01
C THR A 278 11.36 15.01 -1.82
N SER A 279 10.91 15.30 -3.04
CA SER A 279 10.53 14.30 -4.05
C SER A 279 11.73 13.88 -4.91
N TRP A 280 11.71 12.65 -5.39
CA TRP A 280 12.71 12.08 -6.30
C TRP A 280 12.81 12.95 -7.56
N ASN A 281 13.97 13.55 -7.81
CA ASN A 281 14.17 14.41 -8.96
C ASN A 281 15.62 14.31 -9.44
N PRO A 282 15.91 13.55 -10.52
CA PRO A 282 17.27 13.39 -11.01
C PRO A 282 17.84 14.69 -11.60
N LYS A 283 17.02 15.70 -11.94
CA LYS A 283 17.54 16.99 -12.39
C LYS A 283 18.13 17.78 -11.24
N VAL A 284 17.50 17.73 -10.06
CA VAL A 284 17.88 18.50 -8.88
C VAL A 284 18.89 17.74 -8.01
N TYR A 285 18.67 16.46 -7.73
CA TYR A 285 19.46 15.70 -6.77
C TYR A 285 20.47 14.75 -7.47
N PRO A 286 21.78 14.90 -7.24
CA PRO A 286 22.79 14.02 -7.82
C PRO A 286 22.63 12.55 -7.44
N ARG A 287 22.17 12.26 -6.21
CA ARG A 287 21.91 10.89 -5.75
C ARG A 287 20.89 10.18 -6.64
N ASP A 288 19.86 10.88 -7.06
CA ASP A 288 18.77 10.33 -7.86
C ASP A 288 19.20 9.98 -9.28
N ARG A 289 20.25 10.64 -9.80
CA ARG A 289 20.86 10.34 -11.11
C ARG A 289 21.58 8.99 -11.13
N LEU A 290 21.97 8.48 -9.96
CA LEU A 290 22.70 7.21 -9.84
C LEU A 290 21.76 5.99 -9.78
N HIS A 291 20.43 6.20 -9.74
CA HIS A 291 19.49 5.10 -9.70
C HIS A 291 19.43 4.37 -11.04
N LEU A 292 19.66 3.05 -11.01
CA LEU A 292 19.77 2.22 -12.21
C LEU A 292 18.41 1.80 -12.79
N MET A 293 17.42 1.55 -11.92
CA MET A 293 16.08 1.09 -12.32
C MET A 293 14.99 1.89 -11.59
N PRO A 294 14.81 3.20 -11.88
CA PRO A 294 13.90 4.04 -11.10
C PRO A 294 12.42 3.68 -11.34
N ILE A 295 11.74 3.23 -10.30
CA ILE A 295 10.30 2.94 -10.29
C ILE A 295 9.65 3.87 -9.25
N ILE A 296 8.91 4.88 -9.71
CA ILE A 296 8.52 6.00 -8.86
C ILE A 296 7.12 5.81 -8.29
N THR A 297 6.96 6.09 -7.00
CA THR A 297 5.66 6.01 -6.33
C THR A 297 4.74 7.15 -6.80
N PRO A 298 3.45 6.89 -7.07
CA PRO A 298 2.52 7.87 -7.62
C PRO A 298 1.94 8.88 -6.62
N ALA A 299 2.21 8.68 -5.32
CA ALA A 299 1.78 9.56 -4.24
C ALA A 299 2.93 10.48 -3.82
N TYR A 300 2.60 11.74 -3.50
CA TYR A 300 3.56 12.71 -2.97
C TYR A 300 3.94 12.40 -1.50
N PRO A 301 5.21 12.58 -1.08
CA PRO A 301 6.36 12.87 -1.93
C PRO A 301 6.73 11.65 -2.77
N ALA A 302 6.90 11.87 -4.08
CA ALA A 302 7.21 10.81 -5.01
C ALA A 302 8.63 10.30 -4.75
N MET A 303 8.80 8.99 -4.59
CA MET A 303 10.08 8.38 -4.24
C MET A 303 10.41 7.23 -5.17
N ASN A 304 11.71 7.01 -5.41
CA ASN A 304 12.15 5.77 -6.04
C ASN A 304 11.90 4.59 -5.09
N SER A 305 11.05 3.65 -5.48
CA SER A 305 10.74 2.43 -4.73
C SER A 305 11.75 1.30 -4.92
N SER A 306 12.62 1.39 -5.92
CA SER A 306 13.64 0.38 -6.30
C SER A 306 15.06 0.95 -6.14
N TYR A 307 15.28 1.74 -5.10
CA TYR A 307 16.57 2.38 -4.83
C TYR A 307 17.69 1.39 -4.44
N ASN A 308 17.34 0.17 -4.03
CA ASN A 308 18.29 -0.90 -3.68
C ASN A 308 18.80 -1.68 -4.90
N VAL A 309 18.31 -1.41 -6.11
CA VAL A 309 18.72 -2.13 -7.32
C VAL A 309 20.18 -1.82 -7.66
N MET A 310 20.96 -2.87 -7.87
CA MET A 310 22.38 -2.83 -8.22
C MET A 310 22.58 -3.30 -9.67
N ASP A 311 23.75 -3.04 -10.26
CA ASP A 311 24.07 -3.50 -11.62
C ASP A 311 23.88 -5.02 -11.80
N SER A 312 24.26 -5.81 -10.80
CA SER A 312 24.12 -7.27 -10.81
C SER A 312 22.65 -7.71 -10.84
N THR A 313 21.82 -7.14 -9.95
CA THR A 313 20.40 -7.50 -9.87
C THR A 313 19.62 -6.99 -11.07
N LEU A 314 19.97 -5.81 -11.61
CA LEU A 314 19.39 -5.30 -12.85
C LEU A 314 19.65 -6.24 -14.03
N ARG A 315 20.90 -6.69 -14.23
CA ARG A 315 21.23 -7.63 -15.32
C ARG A 315 20.46 -8.95 -15.21
N LEU A 316 20.33 -9.49 -13.99
CA LEU A 316 19.54 -10.70 -13.75
C LEU A 316 18.07 -10.48 -14.10
N MET A 317 17.47 -9.35 -13.68
CA MET A 317 16.06 -9.04 -13.99
C MET A 317 15.83 -8.79 -15.49
N GLN A 318 16.80 -8.21 -16.20
CA GLN A 318 16.74 -8.04 -17.65
C GLN A 318 16.78 -9.38 -18.38
N ALA A 319 17.71 -10.27 -17.98
CA ALA A 319 17.82 -11.61 -18.57
C ALA A 319 16.55 -12.46 -18.37
N GLU A 320 15.84 -12.28 -17.24
CA GLU A 320 14.56 -12.96 -16.97
C GLU A 320 13.38 -12.42 -17.78
N SER A 321 13.55 -11.25 -18.42
CA SER A 321 12.53 -10.60 -19.23
C SER A 321 12.60 -10.97 -20.72
N ASP A 322 13.67 -11.66 -21.14
CA ASP A 322 13.89 -12.23 -22.48
C ASP A 322 12.98 -13.44 -22.76
#